data_AF-A0A119MCW6-F1
#
_entry.id   AF-A0A119MCW6-F1
#
_cell.length_a   1.000
_cell.length_b   1.000
_cell.length_c   1.000
_cell.angle_alpha   90.00
_cell.angle_beta   90.00
_cell.angle_gamma   90.00
#
_symmetry.space_group_name_H-M   'P 1'
#
loop_
_entity.id
_entity.type
_entity.pdbx_description
1 polymer ?
#
loop_
_entity_poly.entity_id
_entity_poly.type
_entity_poly.pdbx_seq_one_letter_code
_entity_poly.pdbx_strand_id
1 'polypeptide(L)'
;MIREPLDANWGIRYRTSCREAAEAAADQLLARFYRDLESGLADAIDSQVDLMESVLVRTKIIELASGKSPGHKLEELVRFMHDDLSTFMLRELLVCADILSRGGRCQLSDKLNALQNQAEPLALLRNAAWDLAMPRFMEDMTNTLSGPEQSAFYVPNLITFDRDVVDILNLTALRAIALPRTSHEAFPFFDEPLHEWLGERVGDRRMSGLAPLFGEAAFDARARRRSRSHIRDVLREDRQRLLSLLAQAKR
;
A
#
# COMPACT_ATOMS: atom_id res chain seq x y z
N MET A 1 -28.66 17.33 27.68
CA MET A 1 -29.46 16.25 28.30
C MET A 1 -30.90 16.74 28.35
N ILE A 2 -31.83 16.03 27.70
CA ILE A 2 -33.26 16.42 27.63
C ILE A 2 -33.84 16.36 29.06
N ARG A 3 -34.11 17.53 29.66
CA ARG A 3 -34.64 17.67 31.03
C ARG A 3 -36.17 17.65 31.03
N GLU A 4 -36.76 16.63 30.42
CA GLU A 4 -38.22 16.44 30.30
C GLU A 4 -38.67 15.17 31.02
N PRO A 5 -39.97 15.02 31.32
CA PRO A 5 -40.51 13.82 31.96
C PRO A 5 -40.19 12.54 31.17
N LEU A 6 -39.85 11.47 31.91
CA LEU A 6 -39.64 10.13 31.36
C LEU A 6 -40.99 9.49 31.01
N ASP A 7 -41.59 9.95 29.91
CA ASP A 7 -42.82 9.42 29.33
C ASP A 7 -42.56 8.34 28.27
N ALA A 8 -43.61 7.68 27.78
CA ALA A 8 -43.51 6.64 26.75
C ALA A 8 -42.84 7.12 25.45
N ASN A 9 -42.83 8.44 25.19
CA ASN A 9 -42.23 9.06 24.02
C ASN A 9 -40.81 9.58 24.27
N TRP A 10 -40.34 9.61 25.52
CA TRP A 10 -39.03 10.16 25.89
C TRP A 10 -37.89 9.42 25.17
N GLY A 11 -37.96 8.08 25.10
CA GLY A 11 -36.95 7.28 24.41
C GLY A 11 -36.87 7.54 22.91
N ILE A 12 -37.99 7.93 22.28
CA ILE A 12 -38.02 8.36 20.88
C ILE A 12 -37.32 9.71 20.75
N ARG A 13 -37.68 10.69 21.59
CA ARG A 13 -37.07 12.04 21.56
C ARG A 13 -35.56 11.99 21.81
N TYR A 14 -35.12 11.20 22.79
CA TYR A 14 -33.70 11.01 23.11
C TYR A 14 -32.92 10.43 21.92
N ARG A 15 -33.40 9.33 21.32
CA ARG A 15 -32.74 8.72 20.15
C ARG A 15 -32.73 9.63 18.94
N THR A 16 -33.82 10.36 18.68
CA THR A 16 -33.89 11.34 17.59
C THR A 16 -32.86 12.44 17.79
N SER A 17 -32.79 13.05 18.98
CA SER A 17 -31.82 14.11 19.26
C SER A 17 -30.37 13.62 19.18
N CYS A 18 -30.08 12.42 19.71
CA CYS A 18 -28.75 11.82 19.57
C CYS A 18 -28.39 11.53 18.11
N ARG A 19 -29.35 11.03 17.31
CA ARG A 19 -29.17 10.77 15.89
C ARG A 19 -28.90 12.07 15.13
N GLU A 20 -29.73 13.09 15.30
CA GLU A 20 -29.57 14.39 14.63
C GLU A 20 -28.22 15.03 14.98
N ALA A 21 -27.80 14.96 16.24
CA ALA A 21 -26.48 15.45 16.65
C ALA A 21 -25.33 14.65 16.01
N ALA A 22 -25.47 13.32 15.92
CA ALA A 22 -24.48 12.46 15.26
C ALA A 22 -24.41 12.71 13.75
N GLU A 23 -25.55 12.84 13.08
CA GLU A 23 -25.66 13.16 11.66
C GLU A 23 -25.06 14.54 11.36
N ALA A 24 -25.39 15.57 12.15
CA ALA A 24 -24.81 16.90 11.99
C ALA A 24 -23.28 16.92 12.20
N ALA A 25 -22.76 16.11 13.13
CA ALA A 25 -21.32 15.95 13.32
C ALA A 25 -20.68 15.21 12.13
N ALA A 26 -21.32 14.15 11.63
CA ALA A 26 -20.87 13.41 10.46
C ALA A 26 -20.84 14.29 9.21
N ASP A 27 -21.86 15.11 8.99
CA ASP A 27 -21.92 16.05 7.86
C ASP A 27 -20.76 17.05 7.89
N GLN A 28 -20.39 17.55 9.06
CA GLN A 28 -19.22 18.43 9.20
C GLN A 28 -17.91 17.72 8.87
N LEU A 29 -17.74 16.47 9.32
CA LEU A 29 -16.58 15.64 9.01
C LEU A 29 -16.49 15.33 7.52
N LEU A 30 -17.60 14.93 6.90
CA LEU A 30 -17.69 14.66 5.46
C LEU A 30 -17.41 15.92 4.65
N ALA A 31 -18.02 17.05 5.01
CA ALA A 31 -17.77 18.32 4.32
C ALA A 31 -16.30 18.75 4.43
N ARG A 32 -15.63 18.52 5.57
CA ARG A 32 -14.18 18.72 5.68
C ARG A 32 -13.42 17.77 4.78
N PHE A 33 -13.72 16.48 4.82
CA PHE A 33 -13.07 15.48 3.99
C PHE A 33 -13.18 15.79 2.49
N TYR A 34 -14.35 16.21 2.00
CA TYR A 34 -14.51 16.60 0.59
C TYR A 34 -13.68 17.83 0.22
N ARG A 35 -13.59 18.84 1.10
CA ARG A 35 -12.69 19.97 0.89
C ARG A 35 -11.23 19.53 0.87
N ASP A 36 -10.85 18.62 1.77
CA ASP A 36 -9.48 18.11 1.84
C ASP A 36 -9.13 17.34 0.56
N LEU A 37 -10.07 16.51 0.04
CA LEU A 37 -9.96 15.84 -1.26
C LEU A 37 -9.69 16.83 -2.40
N GLU A 38 -10.51 17.88 -2.50
CA GLU A 38 -10.35 18.94 -3.52
C GLU A 38 -9.06 19.74 -3.35
N SER A 39 -8.54 19.85 -2.12
CA SER A 39 -7.32 20.59 -1.80
C SER A 39 -6.01 19.81 -1.99
N GLY A 40 -6.09 18.60 -2.54
CA GLY A 40 -4.93 17.79 -2.92
C GLY A 40 -4.75 16.48 -2.15
N LEU A 41 -5.64 16.15 -1.20
CA LEU A 41 -5.65 14.82 -0.59
C LEU A 41 -5.94 13.74 -1.65
N ALA A 42 -6.84 14.01 -2.61
CA ALA A 42 -7.10 13.09 -3.72
C ALA A 42 -5.82 12.78 -4.52
N ASP A 43 -5.06 13.81 -4.89
CA ASP A 43 -3.79 13.65 -5.61
C ASP A 43 -2.75 12.88 -4.80
N ALA A 44 -2.71 13.08 -3.47
CA ALA A 44 -1.80 12.35 -2.59
C ALA A 44 -2.17 10.86 -2.52
N ILE A 45 -3.47 10.55 -2.37
CA ILE A 45 -3.99 9.18 -2.39
C ILE A 45 -3.68 8.53 -3.73
N ASP A 46 -3.99 9.18 -4.85
CA ASP A 46 -3.73 8.64 -6.19
C ASP A 46 -2.24 8.43 -6.43
N SER A 47 -1.38 9.33 -5.96
CA SER A 47 0.07 9.15 -6.06
C SER A 47 0.56 7.93 -5.29
N GLN A 48 -0.04 7.63 -4.13
CA GLN A 48 0.28 6.44 -3.35
C GLN A 48 -0.16 5.16 -4.08
N VAL A 49 -1.36 5.17 -4.67
CA VAL A 49 -1.87 4.03 -5.44
C VAL A 49 -1.08 3.84 -6.74
N ASP A 50 -0.69 4.91 -7.43
CA ASP A 50 0.19 4.87 -8.60
C ASP A 50 1.52 4.18 -8.27
N LEU A 51 2.07 4.47 -7.08
CA LEU A 51 3.30 3.85 -6.61
C LEU A 51 3.10 2.34 -6.32
N MET A 52 1.99 1.95 -5.67
CA MET A 52 1.65 0.52 -5.47
C MET A 52 1.50 -0.21 -6.80
N GLU A 53 0.77 0.40 -7.74
CA GLU A 53 0.51 -0.18 -9.04
C GLU A 53 1.80 -0.33 -9.87
N SER A 54 2.70 0.65 -9.79
CA SER A 54 4.00 0.59 -10.49
C SER A 54 4.78 -0.65 -10.09
N VAL A 55 4.82 -0.97 -8.80
CA VAL A 55 5.49 -2.17 -8.29
C VAL A 55 4.78 -3.45 -8.75
N LEU A 56 3.45 -3.50 -8.72
CA LEU A 56 2.68 -4.66 -9.18
C LEU A 56 2.86 -4.91 -10.69
N VAL A 57 2.76 -3.86 -11.51
CA VAL A 57 2.93 -3.96 -12.96
C VAL A 57 4.35 -4.42 -13.29
N ARG A 58 5.38 -3.82 -12.69
CA ARG A 58 6.77 -4.26 -12.89
C ARG A 58 6.97 -5.70 -12.44
N THR A 59 6.39 -6.10 -11.31
CA THR A 59 6.42 -7.50 -10.84
C THR A 59 5.87 -8.45 -11.89
N LYS A 60 4.74 -8.14 -12.52
CA LYS A 60 4.17 -8.96 -13.60
C LYS A 60 5.02 -8.96 -14.86
N ILE A 61 5.62 -7.84 -15.23
CA ILE A 61 6.57 -7.78 -16.36
C ILE A 61 7.75 -8.73 -16.08
N ILE A 62 8.36 -8.66 -14.90
CA ILE A 62 9.48 -9.52 -14.50
C ILE A 62 9.04 -10.99 -14.48
N GLU A 63 7.85 -11.28 -13.96
CA GLU A 63 7.31 -12.63 -13.90
C GLU A 63 7.17 -13.25 -15.30
N LEU A 64 6.61 -12.51 -16.25
CA LEU A 64 6.27 -12.96 -17.61
C LEU A 64 7.45 -12.92 -18.59
N ALA A 65 8.34 -11.92 -18.48
CA ALA A 65 9.41 -11.71 -19.45
C ALA A 65 10.65 -12.58 -19.22
N SER A 66 10.72 -13.30 -18.10
CA SER A 66 11.95 -13.95 -17.65
C SER A 66 11.70 -15.38 -17.16
N GLY A 67 12.49 -16.33 -17.67
CA GLY A 67 12.56 -17.71 -17.16
C GLY A 67 13.49 -17.89 -15.96
N LYS A 68 14.02 -16.80 -15.40
CA LYS A 68 15.01 -16.86 -14.31
C LYS A 68 14.37 -17.28 -12.98
N SER A 69 15.22 -17.70 -12.03
CA SER A 69 14.76 -18.13 -10.71
C SER A 69 14.09 -16.99 -9.92
N PRO A 70 13.17 -17.29 -8.97
CA PRO A 70 12.51 -16.30 -8.15
C PRO A 70 13.47 -15.32 -7.46
N GLY A 71 14.59 -15.81 -6.92
CA GLY A 71 15.60 -14.96 -6.29
C GLY A 71 16.26 -13.95 -7.23
N HIS A 72 16.40 -14.27 -8.52
CA HIS A 72 16.89 -13.29 -9.51
C HIS A 72 15.81 -12.27 -9.87
N LYS A 73 14.56 -12.72 -10.02
CA LYS A 73 13.42 -11.83 -10.27
C LYS A 73 13.21 -10.85 -9.11
N LEU A 74 13.42 -11.31 -7.88
CA LEU A 74 13.34 -10.48 -6.68
C LEU A 74 14.47 -9.45 -6.62
N GLU A 75 15.70 -9.83 -6.99
CA GLU A 75 16.81 -8.89 -7.15
C GLU A 75 16.48 -7.78 -8.17
N GLU A 76 15.94 -8.16 -9.34
CA GLU A 76 15.52 -7.23 -10.39
C GLU A 76 14.46 -6.24 -9.88
N LEU A 77 13.50 -6.71 -9.09
CA LEU A 77 12.47 -5.86 -8.49
C LEU A 77 13.04 -4.89 -7.44
N VAL A 78 13.99 -5.33 -6.61
CA VAL A 78 14.68 -4.46 -5.64
C VAL A 78 15.45 -3.36 -6.38
N ARG A 79 16.14 -3.70 -7.48
CA ARG A 79 16.84 -2.70 -8.30
C ARG A 79 15.87 -1.70 -8.90
N PHE A 80 14.75 -2.15 -9.45
CA PHE A 80 13.70 -1.25 -9.96
C PHE A 80 13.19 -0.26 -8.89
N MET A 81 12.93 -0.73 -7.67
CA MET A 81 12.51 0.15 -6.57
C MET A 81 13.57 1.21 -6.25
N HIS A 82 14.85 0.87 -6.37
CA HIS A 82 15.96 1.79 -6.13
C HIS A 82 16.19 2.78 -7.28
N ASP A 83 16.31 2.27 -8.50
CA ASP A 83 16.77 2.99 -9.69
C ASP A 83 15.65 3.82 -10.31
N ASP A 84 14.48 3.21 -10.55
CA ASP A 84 13.36 3.82 -11.26
C ASP A 84 12.39 4.53 -10.30
N LEU A 85 11.95 3.85 -9.23
CA LEU A 85 10.99 4.45 -8.30
C LEU A 85 11.62 5.37 -7.25
N SER A 86 12.94 5.25 -7.05
CA SER A 86 13.66 5.93 -5.97
C SER A 86 12.99 5.77 -4.60
N THR A 87 12.32 4.64 -4.36
CA THR A 87 11.53 4.37 -3.15
C THR A 87 11.51 2.88 -2.88
N PHE A 88 11.99 2.46 -1.70
CA PHE A 88 11.86 1.08 -1.28
C PHE A 88 10.51 0.83 -0.62
N MET A 89 9.79 -0.14 -1.19
CA MET A 89 8.46 -0.54 -0.76
C MET A 89 8.55 -1.92 -0.13
N LEU A 90 9.19 -1.97 1.04
CA LEU A 90 9.62 -3.22 1.67
C LEU A 90 8.44 -4.14 2.00
N ARG A 91 7.32 -3.58 2.45
CA ARG A 91 6.10 -4.35 2.68
C ARG A 91 5.59 -4.98 1.40
N GLU A 92 5.50 -4.16 0.36
CA GLU A 92 4.97 -4.54 -0.93
C GLU A 92 5.87 -5.55 -1.63
N LEU A 93 7.18 -5.51 -1.35
CA LEU A 93 8.15 -6.51 -1.78
C LEU A 93 7.80 -7.92 -1.24
N LEU A 94 7.28 -8.04 -0.02
CA LEU A 94 6.84 -9.32 0.56
C LEU A 94 5.71 -9.94 -0.26
N VAL A 95 4.72 -9.12 -0.62
CA VAL A 95 3.58 -9.51 -1.47
C VAL A 95 4.06 -9.86 -2.88
N CYS A 96 4.91 -9.02 -3.48
CA CYS A 96 5.42 -9.26 -4.82
C CYS A 96 6.31 -10.50 -4.90
N ALA A 97 7.06 -10.83 -3.85
CA ALA A 97 7.82 -12.07 -3.78
C ALA A 97 6.91 -13.31 -3.80
N ASP A 98 5.72 -13.24 -3.19
CA ASP A 98 4.73 -14.31 -3.26
C ASP A 98 4.25 -14.54 -4.71
N ILE A 99 4.00 -13.45 -5.45
CA ILE A 99 3.66 -13.49 -6.88
C ILE A 99 4.82 -14.13 -7.69
N LEU A 100 6.03 -13.61 -7.55
CA LEU A 100 7.21 -14.06 -8.33
C LEU A 100 7.58 -15.52 -8.06
N SER A 101 7.32 -16.00 -6.86
CA SER A 101 7.62 -17.37 -6.44
C SER A 101 6.46 -18.34 -6.67
N ARG A 102 5.30 -17.85 -7.10
CA ARG A 102 4.03 -18.61 -7.16
C ARG A 102 3.72 -19.28 -5.82
N GLY A 103 3.91 -18.53 -4.74
CA GLY A 103 3.76 -19.05 -3.38
C GLY A 103 2.33 -19.44 -3.04
N GLY A 104 1.34 -18.81 -3.68
CA GLY A 104 -0.08 -19.11 -3.45
C GLY A 104 -0.51 -18.83 -2.01
N ARG A 105 0.19 -17.93 -1.31
CA ARG A 105 -0.09 -17.59 0.09
C ARG A 105 -1.04 -16.42 0.24
N CYS A 106 -1.34 -15.74 -0.86
CA CYS A 106 -2.25 -14.60 -0.92
C CYS A 106 -3.17 -14.75 -2.13
N GLN A 107 -4.48 -14.56 -1.91
CA GLN A 107 -5.48 -14.64 -2.99
C GLN A 107 -5.21 -13.62 -4.11
N LEU A 108 -4.64 -12.45 -3.78
CA LEU A 108 -4.18 -11.46 -4.74
C LEU A 108 -3.14 -12.05 -5.70
N SER A 109 -2.20 -12.88 -5.20
CA SER A 109 -1.21 -13.56 -6.05
C SER A 109 -1.90 -14.47 -7.07
N ASP A 110 -2.91 -15.24 -6.66
CA ASP A 110 -3.65 -16.13 -7.57
C ASP A 110 -4.41 -15.36 -8.64
N LYS A 111 -5.10 -14.27 -8.24
CA LYS A 111 -5.79 -13.38 -9.18
C LYS A 111 -4.84 -12.81 -10.22
N LEU A 112 -3.67 -12.32 -9.77
CA LEU A 112 -2.67 -11.74 -10.65
C LEU A 112 -1.91 -12.80 -11.47
N ASN A 113 -1.84 -14.06 -11.03
CA ASN A 113 -1.30 -15.16 -11.83
C ASN A 113 -2.24 -15.60 -12.97
N ALA A 114 -3.52 -15.24 -12.88
CA ALA A 114 -4.51 -15.42 -13.94
C ALA A 114 -4.71 -14.16 -14.80
N LEU A 115 -3.82 -13.17 -14.74
CA LEU A 115 -3.99 -11.86 -15.38
C LEU A 115 -4.20 -11.93 -16.90
N GLN A 116 -3.54 -12.89 -17.58
CA GLN A 116 -3.69 -13.14 -19.01
C GLN A 116 -5.11 -13.55 -19.41
N ASN A 117 -5.91 -14.09 -18.49
CA ASN A 117 -7.27 -14.53 -18.74
C ASN A 117 -8.31 -13.42 -18.50
N GLN A 118 -7.88 -12.26 -18.00
CA GLN A 118 -8.78 -11.17 -17.64
C GLN A 118 -9.12 -10.30 -18.86
N ALA A 119 -10.38 -9.83 -18.90
CA ALA A 119 -10.83 -8.88 -19.92
C ALA A 119 -10.18 -7.51 -19.74
N GLU A 120 -10.07 -7.05 -18.49
CA GLU A 120 -9.52 -5.75 -18.12
C GLU A 120 -8.34 -5.91 -17.15
N PRO A 121 -7.16 -6.38 -17.63
CA PRO A 121 -6.03 -6.69 -16.76
C PRO A 121 -5.49 -5.47 -15.99
N LEU A 122 -5.53 -4.27 -16.59
CA LEU A 122 -5.09 -3.06 -15.90
C LEU A 122 -6.05 -2.62 -14.80
N ALA A 123 -7.36 -2.83 -14.97
CA ALA A 123 -8.34 -2.54 -13.92
C ALA A 123 -8.15 -3.48 -12.72
N LEU A 124 -7.88 -4.76 -12.98
CA LEU A 124 -7.54 -5.72 -11.90
C LEU A 124 -6.27 -5.29 -11.14
N LEU A 125 -5.23 -4.86 -11.85
CA LEU A 125 -4.00 -4.36 -11.22
C LEU A 125 -4.23 -3.08 -10.41
N ARG A 126 -5.08 -2.15 -10.90
CA ARG A 126 -5.42 -0.94 -10.16
C ARG A 126 -6.16 -1.27 -8.87
N ASN A 127 -7.10 -2.21 -8.90
CA ASN A 127 -7.82 -2.65 -7.70
C ASN A 127 -6.87 -3.31 -6.69
N ALA A 128 -5.99 -4.21 -7.17
CA ALA A 128 -4.96 -4.82 -6.32
C ALA A 128 -4.01 -3.77 -5.71
N ALA A 129 -3.72 -2.67 -6.43
CA ALA A 129 -2.92 -1.56 -5.92
C ALA A 129 -3.63 -0.81 -4.78
N TRP A 130 -4.96 -0.66 -4.84
CA TRP A 130 -5.75 -0.12 -3.74
C TRP A 130 -5.69 -1.01 -2.50
N ASP A 131 -5.87 -2.32 -2.66
CA ASP A 131 -5.78 -3.28 -1.56
C ASP A 131 -4.41 -3.23 -0.88
N LEU A 132 -3.35 -3.06 -1.69
CA LEU A 132 -1.97 -2.93 -1.21
C LEU A 132 -1.69 -1.57 -0.54
N ALA A 133 -2.39 -0.50 -0.94
CA ALA A 133 -2.27 0.82 -0.33
C ALA A 133 -3.00 0.92 1.03
N MET A 134 -4.05 0.13 1.26
CA MET A 134 -4.88 0.20 2.47
C MET A 134 -4.06 0.14 3.77
N PRO A 135 -3.11 -0.80 3.95
CA PRO A 135 -2.26 -0.82 5.13
C PRO A 135 -1.41 0.45 5.32
N ARG A 136 -1.00 1.12 4.23
CA ARG A 136 -0.26 2.39 4.29
C ARG A 136 -1.14 3.53 4.78
N PHE A 137 -2.36 3.62 4.30
CA PHE A 137 -3.32 4.60 4.82
C PHE A 137 -3.58 4.41 6.32
N MET A 138 -3.61 3.16 6.79
CA MET A 138 -3.71 2.87 8.22
C MET A 138 -2.49 3.38 9.01
N GLU A 139 -1.26 3.15 8.52
CA GLU A 139 -0.06 3.73 9.13
C GLU A 139 -0.11 5.25 9.18
N ASP A 140 -0.47 5.89 8.07
CA ASP A 140 -0.51 7.36 7.98
C ASP A 140 -1.51 7.95 8.98
N MET A 141 -2.65 7.27 9.20
CA MET A 141 -3.63 7.64 10.23
C MET A 141 -3.11 7.45 11.67
N THR A 142 -2.08 6.64 11.88
CA THR A 142 -1.56 6.34 13.23
C THR A 142 -0.84 7.56 13.83
N ASN A 143 -0.24 8.41 12.99
CA ASN A 143 0.51 9.58 13.43
C ASN A 143 -0.42 10.81 13.63
N THR A 144 -0.57 11.23 14.89
CA THR A 144 -1.51 12.28 15.31
C THR A 144 -0.86 13.66 15.44
N LEU A 145 0.35 13.87 14.91
CA LEU A 145 1.08 15.14 15.02
C LEU A 145 0.32 16.37 14.51
N SER A 146 -0.65 16.19 13.60
CA SER A 146 -1.51 17.25 13.07
C SER A 146 -2.80 17.46 13.85
N GLY A 147 -3.04 16.69 14.91
CA GLY A 147 -4.28 16.67 15.66
C GLY A 147 -4.41 17.85 16.63
N PRO A 148 -5.60 18.46 16.77
CA PRO A 148 -5.85 19.48 17.80
C PRO A 148 -5.77 18.90 19.22
N GLU A 149 -5.94 17.59 19.36
CA GLU A 149 -5.70 16.85 20.60
C GLU A 149 -4.28 16.28 20.57
N GLN A 150 -3.50 16.54 21.62
CA GLN A 150 -2.13 16.05 21.80
C GLN A 150 -2.09 14.54 22.10
N SER A 151 -2.85 13.72 21.37
CA SER A 151 -2.79 12.27 21.48
C SER A 151 -1.41 11.79 21.02
N ALA A 152 -0.87 10.78 21.71
CA ALA A 152 0.46 10.27 21.39
C ALA A 152 0.51 9.46 20.08
N PHE A 153 -0.61 8.82 19.74
CA PHE A 153 -0.85 8.06 18.51
C PHE A 153 -2.33 7.66 18.41
N TYR A 154 -2.78 7.27 17.22
CA TYR A 154 -4.06 6.60 16.98
C TYR A 154 -3.83 5.14 16.60
N VAL A 155 -4.68 4.22 17.05
CA VAL A 155 -4.62 2.81 16.62
C VAL A 155 -5.74 2.56 15.62
N PRO A 156 -5.44 2.45 14.31
CA PRO A 156 -6.45 2.16 13.31
C PRO A 156 -6.97 0.73 13.49
N ASN A 157 -8.28 0.59 13.62
CA ASN A 157 -8.96 -0.71 13.63
C ASN A 157 -9.67 -0.89 12.29
N LEU A 158 -9.41 -2.01 11.61
CA LEU A 158 -10.06 -2.37 10.35
C LEU A 158 -10.98 -3.58 10.57
N ILE A 159 -12.26 -3.40 10.26
CA ILE A 159 -13.22 -4.51 10.13
C ILE A 159 -13.46 -4.69 8.64
N THR A 160 -13.02 -5.82 8.09
CA THR A 160 -13.16 -6.11 6.66
C THR A 160 -13.58 -7.56 6.44
N PHE A 161 -14.37 -7.77 5.38
CA PHE A 161 -14.66 -9.10 4.83
C PHE A 161 -13.84 -9.36 3.55
N ASP A 162 -13.02 -8.39 3.15
CA ASP A 162 -12.14 -8.51 2.01
C ASP A 162 -10.97 -9.43 2.36
N ARG A 163 -10.92 -10.59 1.68
CA ARG A 163 -9.88 -11.59 1.90
C ARG A 163 -8.53 -11.15 1.38
N ASP A 164 -8.47 -10.36 0.30
CA ASP A 164 -7.19 -9.89 -0.23
C ASP A 164 -6.49 -8.99 0.79
N VAL A 165 -7.24 -8.07 1.40
CA VAL A 165 -6.71 -7.19 2.45
C VAL A 165 -6.26 -7.97 3.68
N VAL A 166 -7.04 -8.98 4.10
CA VAL A 166 -6.66 -9.87 5.22
C VAL A 166 -5.36 -10.62 4.91
N ASP A 167 -5.24 -11.20 3.71
CA ASP A 167 -4.04 -11.91 3.30
C ASP A 167 -2.82 -11.00 3.22
N ILE A 168 -2.97 -9.77 2.72
CA ILE A 168 -1.88 -8.77 2.71
C ILE A 168 -1.41 -8.46 4.13
N LEU A 169 -2.34 -8.21 5.06
CA LEU A 169 -2.00 -7.93 6.46
C LEU A 169 -1.29 -9.13 7.13
N ASN A 170 -1.78 -10.35 6.88
CA ASN A 170 -1.18 -11.57 7.42
C ASN A 170 0.20 -11.87 6.80
N LEU A 171 0.34 -11.74 5.48
CA LEU A 171 1.59 -12.02 4.77
C LEU A 171 2.70 -11.04 5.16
N THR A 172 2.32 -9.79 5.42
CA THR A 172 3.26 -8.74 5.78
C THR A 172 3.60 -8.75 7.26
N ALA A 173 2.72 -9.30 8.12
CA ALA A 173 2.95 -9.54 9.55
C ALA A 173 3.60 -8.34 10.26
N LEU A 174 2.92 -7.19 10.18
CA LEU A 174 3.36 -5.97 10.86
C LEU A 174 3.29 -6.15 12.37
N ARG A 175 4.44 -6.04 13.04
CA ARG A 175 4.58 -6.22 14.49
C ARG A 175 4.48 -4.92 15.27
N ALA A 176 5.13 -3.87 14.75
CA ALA A 176 5.19 -2.58 15.40
C ALA A 176 5.40 -1.45 14.37
N ILE A 177 5.10 -0.22 14.78
CA ILE A 177 5.41 0.98 14.01
C ILE A 177 6.13 1.95 14.95
N ALA A 178 7.29 2.48 14.56
CA ALA A 178 7.88 3.62 15.24
C ALA A 178 7.35 4.93 14.64
N LEU A 179 6.91 5.83 15.53
CA LEU A 179 6.35 7.13 15.19
C LEU A 179 7.24 8.22 15.79
N PRO A 180 8.02 8.94 14.97
CA PRO A 180 8.80 10.07 15.47
C PRO A 180 7.85 11.19 15.91
N ARG A 181 8.16 11.83 17.03
CA ARG A 181 7.37 12.98 17.54
C ARG A 181 7.59 14.28 16.76
N THR A 182 8.45 14.26 15.75
CA THR A 182 8.89 15.44 15.00
C THR A 182 8.56 15.36 13.52
N SER A 183 8.01 14.24 13.04
CA SER A 183 7.70 14.02 11.63
C SER A 183 6.48 13.14 11.46
N HIS A 184 5.74 13.36 10.38
CA HIS A 184 4.59 12.52 9.99
C HIS A 184 4.96 11.12 9.48
N GLU A 185 6.25 10.77 9.49
CA GLU A 185 6.73 9.47 9.04
C GLU A 185 6.30 8.33 9.97
N ALA A 186 6.13 7.15 9.39
CA ALA A 186 5.87 5.90 10.09
C ALA A 186 6.89 4.86 9.66
N PHE A 187 7.52 4.19 10.62
CA PHE A 187 8.55 3.19 10.37
C PHE A 187 8.05 1.81 10.79
N PRO A 188 7.59 0.97 9.84
CA PRO A 188 7.07 -0.35 10.17
C PRO A 188 8.19 -1.35 10.51
N PHE A 189 7.94 -2.17 11.52
CA PHE A 189 8.74 -3.32 11.92
C PHE A 189 7.91 -4.59 11.75
N PHE A 190 8.44 -5.53 10.98
CA PHE A 190 7.78 -6.79 10.67
C PHE A 190 8.28 -7.88 11.63
N ASP A 191 7.54 -9.00 11.72
CA ASP A 191 7.93 -10.12 12.58
C ASP A 191 9.28 -10.73 12.20
N GLU A 192 9.55 -10.84 10.90
CA GLU A 192 10.83 -11.32 10.36
C GLU A 192 11.73 -10.14 9.95
N PRO A 193 13.02 -10.13 10.34
CA PRO A 193 13.95 -9.11 9.90
C PRO A 193 14.10 -9.11 8.37
N LEU A 194 13.71 -8.01 7.72
CA LEU A 194 13.65 -7.93 6.25
C LEU A 194 14.97 -8.24 5.52
N HIS A 195 16.10 -7.94 6.14
CA HIS A 195 17.41 -8.20 5.55
C HIS A 195 17.73 -9.71 5.53
N GLU A 196 17.35 -10.44 6.58
CA GLU A 196 17.45 -11.90 6.65
C GLU A 196 16.47 -12.51 5.65
N TRP A 197 15.20 -12.11 5.71
CA TRP A 197 14.13 -12.54 4.79
C TRP A 197 14.51 -12.39 3.31
N LEU A 198 15.10 -11.24 2.97
CA LEU A 198 15.53 -10.94 1.61
C LEU A 198 16.76 -11.79 1.25
N GLY A 199 17.74 -11.86 2.14
CA GLY A 199 18.97 -12.64 1.98
C GLY A 199 18.69 -14.11 1.67
N GLU A 200 17.77 -14.74 2.40
CA GLU A 200 17.35 -16.13 2.17
C GLU A 200 16.75 -16.36 0.77
N ARG A 201 16.02 -15.36 0.25
CA ARG A 201 15.31 -15.48 -1.03
C ARG A 201 16.16 -15.13 -2.24
N VAL A 202 17.03 -14.12 -2.13
CA VAL A 202 17.93 -13.74 -3.22
C VAL A 202 19.24 -14.54 -3.20
N GLY A 203 19.62 -15.09 -2.04
CA GLY A 203 20.90 -15.77 -1.80
C GLY A 203 22.07 -14.80 -1.61
N ASP A 204 23.07 -15.25 -0.85
CA ASP A 204 24.21 -14.42 -0.37
C ASP A 204 24.90 -13.60 -1.46
N ARG A 205 25.13 -14.20 -2.62
CA ARG A 205 25.80 -13.53 -3.74
C ARG A 205 25.02 -12.33 -4.25
N ARG A 206 23.69 -12.46 -4.41
CA ARG A 206 22.84 -11.35 -4.86
C ARG A 206 22.65 -10.35 -3.74
N MET A 207 22.47 -10.82 -2.50
CA MET A 207 22.33 -9.95 -1.34
C MET A 207 23.56 -9.05 -1.16
N SER A 208 24.77 -9.59 -1.36
CA SER A 208 26.02 -8.83 -1.36
C SER A 208 26.02 -7.73 -2.43
N GLY A 209 25.46 -8.01 -3.61
CA GLY A 209 25.32 -7.03 -4.70
C GLY A 209 24.21 -6.00 -4.47
N LEU A 210 23.27 -6.27 -3.57
CA LEU A 210 22.20 -5.33 -3.18
C LEU A 210 22.57 -4.50 -1.95
N ALA A 211 23.51 -4.96 -1.11
CA ALA A 211 23.92 -4.29 0.12
C ALA A 211 24.21 -2.78 -0.04
N PRO A 212 24.91 -2.31 -1.10
CA PRO A 212 25.15 -0.87 -1.29
C PRO A 212 23.86 -0.04 -1.43
N LEU A 213 22.76 -0.63 -1.89
CA LEU A 213 21.49 0.07 -2.11
C LEU A 213 20.79 0.44 -0.79
N PHE A 214 21.13 -0.25 0.31
CA PHE A 214 20.55 -0.03 1.63
C PHE A 214 21.37 0.94 2.50
N GLY A 215 22.53 1.41 2.01
CA GLY A 215 23.35 2.38 2.71
C GLY A 215 22.79 3.81 2.67
N GLU A 216 23.30 4.67 3.55
CA GLU A 216 22.91 6.08 3.70
C GLU A 216 23.05 6.87 2.38
N ALA A 217 24.18 6.73 1.68
CA ALA A 217 24.39 7.42 0.41
C ALA A 217 23.32 7.06 -0.65
N ALA A 218 22.89 5.81 -0.68
CA ALA A 218 21.84 5.34 -1.57
C ALA A 218 20.45 5.83 -1.12
N PHE A 219 20.22 5.96 0.18
CA PHE A 219 19.01 6.58 0.74
C PHE A 219 18.91 8.05 0.33
N ASP A 220 19.98 8.83 0.49
CA ASP A 220 20.03 10.24 0.09
C ASP A 220 19.86 10.44 -1.41
N ALA A 221 20.49 9.56 -2.21
CA ALA A 221 20.34 9.58 -3.66
C ALA A 221 18.87 9.36 -4.06
N ARG A 222 18.17 8.43 -3.42
CA ARG A 222 16.73 8.21 -3.62
C ARG A 222 15.91 9.44 -3.22
N ALA A 223 16.17 10.01 -2.04
CA ALA A 223 15.47 11.19 -1.55
C ALA A 223 15.55 12.36 -2.54
N ARG A 224 16.71 12.57 -3.18
CA ARG A 224 16.93 13.62 -4.20
C ARG A 224 16.26 13.35 -5.54
N ARG A 225 16.08 12.08 -5.92
CA ARG A 225 15.51 11.68 -7.23
C ARG A 225 14.01 11.45 -7.20
N ARG A 226 13.40 11.27 -6.02
CA ARG A 226 11.99 10.93 -5.88
C ARG A 226 11.10 11.99 -6.54
N SER A 227 10.25 11.55 -7.47
CA SER A 227 9.34 12.43 -8.20
C SER A 227 8.03 11.72 -8.54
N ARG A 228 6.91 12.36 -8.21
CA ARG A 228 5.56 11.85 -8.53
C ARG A 228 5.32 11.79 -10.05
N SER A 229 5.80 12.78 -10.80
CA SER A 229 5.65 12.78 -12.26
C SER A 229 6.44 11.64 -12.89
N HIS A 230 7.65 11.39 -12.41
CA HIS A 230 8.49 10.30 -12.89
C HIS A 230 7.84 8.93 -12.66
N ILE A 231 7.27 8.71 -11.46
CA ILE A 231 6.53 7.46 -11.15
C ILE A 231 5.37 7.25 -12.13
N ARG A 232 4.61 8.31 -12.45
CA ARG A 232 3.51 8.23 -13.42
C ARG A 232 4.00 7.89 -14.83
N ASP A 233 5.14 8.44 -15.25
CA ASP A 233 5.75 8.11 -16.54
C ASP A 233 6.19 6.63 -16.60
N VAL A 234 6.89 6.15 -15.56
CA VAL A 234 7.29 4.74 -15.41
C VAL A 234 6.07 3.82 -15.46
N LEU A 235 5.01 4.14 -14.69
CA LEU A 235 3.77 3.37 -14.67
C LEU A 235 3.12 3.29 -16.06
N ARG A 236 3.05 4.42 -16.78
CA ARG A 236 2.48 4.46 -18.13
C ARG A 236 3.23 3.55 -19.09
N GLU A 237 4.56 3.64 -19.10
CA GLU A 237 5.42 2.84 -19.98
C GLU A 237 5.29 1.35 -19.64
N ASP A 238 5.27 1.01 -18.36
CA ASP A 238 5.14 -0.35 -17.89
C ASP A 238 3.78 -0.96 -18.20
N ARG A 239 2.69 -0.21 -18.05
CA ARG A 239 1.36 -0.67 -18.47
C ARG A 239 1.34 -1.04 -19.96
N GLN A 240 1.94 -0.22 -20.81
CA GLN A 240 2.05 -0.51 -22.25
C GLN A 240 2.89 -1.76 -22.53
N ARG A 241 4.04 -1.89 -21.86
CA ARG A 241 4.91 -3.06 -21.97
C ARG A 241 4.21 -4.33 -21.51
N LEU A 242 3.49 -4.29 -20.39
CA LEU A 242 2.75 -5.42 -19.86
C LEU A 242 1.65 -5.88 -20.82
N LEU A 243 0.85 -4.94 -21.35
CA LEU A 243 -0.17 -5.27 -22.34
C LEU A 243 0.43 -5.95 -23.58
N SER A 244 1.60 -5.50 -24.02
CA SER A 244 2.33 -6.11 -25.14
C SER A 244 2.73 -7.56 -24.85
N LEU A 245 3.23 -7.83 -23.64
CA LEU A 245 3.58 -9.20 -23.20
C LEU A 245 2.34 -10.10 -23.10
N LEU A 246 1.25 -9.60 -22.53
CA LEU A 246 0.00 -10.35 -22.41
C LEU A 246 -0.60 -10.69 -23.78
N ALA A 247 -0.52 -9.78 -24.75
CA ALA A 247 -0.97 -10.03 -26.12
C ALA A 247 -0.13 -11.11 -26.83
N GLN A 248 1.17 -11.19 -26.55
CA GLN A 248 2.05 -12.23 -27.08
C GLN A 248 1.75 -13.60 -26.46
N ALA A 249 1.43 -13.66 -25.17
CA ALA A 249 1.11 -14.91 -24.47
C ALA A 249 -0.25 -15.52 -24.87
N LYS A 250 -1.13 -14.76 -25.54
CA LYS A 250 -2.42 -15.23 -26.06
C LYS A 250 -2.34 -15.86 -27.46
N ARG A 251 -1.19 -15.76 -28.13
CA ARG A 251 -0.94 -16.35 -29.46
C ARG A 251 -0.30 -17.73 -29.31
#